data_AF-A0A1X6N7W6-F1
#
_entry.id   AF-A0A1X6N7W6-F1
#
_cell.length_a   1.000
_cell.length_b   1.000
_cell.length_c   1.000
_cell.angle_alpha   90.00
_cell.angle_beta   90.00
_cell.angle_gamma   90.00
#
_symmetry.space_group_name_H-M   'P 1'
#
loop_
_entity.id
_entity.type
_entity.pdbx_description
1 polymer ?
#
loop_
_entity_poly.entity_id
_entity_poly.type
_entity_poly.pdbx_seq_one_letter_code
_entity_poly.pdbx_strand_id
1 'polypeptide(L)'
;MTPYIPFVPTEAFAIAMEEEWHNAIFQNVNVSDEQAALLQTVPANAAKSTTGRVRDWIGRLTLEISRHYDGYLQSLLREVESLHITVQNQQALVDSYKRQVDALPASTGSGHSRQPKIGEPPAFKGSEDKTKLEEWLNLIVLWCEHEGVATDKQRIVTALSKLQGPAHQYMKSYYVKMREGKDLGTWKAFVAELAQIYGQHNDKEGAKKEITALFINKDLASKDFVKYAERFHTLGHFTEYDDSLLIDKLREVIPRDMQNRHPLSESM
;
A
#
# COMPACT_ATOMS: atom_id res chain seq x y z
N MET A 1 17.62 6.47 3.10
CA MET A 1 17.83 6.32 1.66
C MET A 1 18.25 7.66 1.07
N THR A 2 19.55 7.82 0.84
CA THR A 2 20.08 9.00 0.17
C THR A 2 19.57 8.99 -1.29
N PRO A 3 18.91 10.05 -1.77
CA PRO A 3 18.38 10.06 -3.13
C PRO A 3 19.51 9.93 -4.14
N TYR A 4 19.30 9.14 -5.20
CA TYR A 4 20.25 9.06 -6.30
C TYR A 4 20.33 10.43 -6.99
N ILE A 5 21.54 10.97 -7.10
CA ILE A 5 21.81 12.21 -7.82
C ILE A 5 22.46 11.82 -9.15
N PRO A 6 21.81 12.11 -10.29
CA PRO A 6 22.39 11.88 -11.61
C PRO A 6 23.71 12.63 -11.76
N PHE A 7 24.68 12.02 -12.44
CA PHE A 7 25.92 12.69 -12.77
C PHE A 7 25.67 13.85 -13.73
N VAL A 8 26.19 15.03 -13.39
CA VAL A 8 26.22 16.20 -14.26
C VAL A 8 27.68 16.66 -14.31
N PRO A 9 28.32 16.73 -15.50
CA PRO A 9 29.68 17.25 -15.61
C PRO A 9 29.78 18.66 -15.06
N THR A 10 30.79 18.89 -14.24
CA THR A 10 31.06 20.21 -13.64
C THR A 10 31.75 21.12 -14.65
N GLU A 11 32.54 20.55 -15.57
CA GLU A 11 33.22 21.29 -16.64
C GLU A 11 32.71 20.90 -18.02
N ALA A 12 32.19 21.88 -18.77
CA ALA A 12 31.92 21.73 -20.19
C ALA A 12 33.23 21.66 -21.00
N PHE A 13 33.16 21.10 -22.21
CA PHE A 13 34.28 21.19 -23.13
C PHE A 13 34.54 22.66 -23.49
N ALA A 14 35.67 23.20 -23.04
CA ALA A 14 36.07 24.57 -23.33
C ALA A 14 36.77 24.64 -24.70
N ILE A 15 36.20 25.42 -25.62
CA ILE A 15 36.88 25.78 -26.86
C ILE A 15 37.99 26.77 -26.49
N ALA A 16 39.20 26.55 -27.03
CA ALA A 16 40.30 27.47 -26.82
C ALA A 16 39.96 28.87 -27.31
N MET A 17 40.52 29.90 -26.66
CA MET A 17 40.45 31.25 -27.20
C MET A 17 41.21 31.33 -28.53
N GLU A 18 40.82 32.28 -29.37
CA GLU A 18 41.42 32.48 -30.71
C GLU A 18 42.95 32.62 -30.63
N GLU A 19 43.46 33.36 -29.64
CA GLU A 19 44.90 33.55 -29.42
C GLU A 19 45.62 32.24 -29.04
N GLU A 20 44.99 31.37 -28.25
CA GLU A 20 45.55 30.05 -27.93
C GLU A 20 45.57 29.12 -29.14
N TRP A 21 44.53 29.17 -29.97
CA TRP A 21 44.47 28.43 -31.23
C TRP A 21 45.55 28.91 -32.18
N HIS A 22 45.67 30.23 -32.35
CA HIS A 22 46.66 30.84 -33.20
C HIS A 22 48.07 30.45 -32.77
N ASN A 23 48.38 30.57 -31.47
CA ASN A 23 49.68 30.18 -30.93
C ASN A 23 49.98 28.68 -31.10
N ALA A 24 48.99 27.81 -30.91
CA ALA A 24 49.18 26.36 -31.07
C ALA A 24 49.35 25.92 -32.53
N ILE A 25 48.64 26.55 -33.46
CA ILE A 25 48.65 26.20 -34.88
C ILE A 25 49.92 26.71 -35.56
N PHE A 26 50.28 27.97 -35.30
CA PHE A 26 51.45 28.61 -35.91
C PHE A 26 52.74 28.41 -35.10
N GLN A 27 52.71 27.55 -34.08
CA GLN A 27 53.90 27.21 -33.33
C GLN A 27 54.97 26.61 -34.28
N ASN A 28 56.15 27.22 -34.28
CA ASN A 28 57.29 26.82 -35.12
C ASN A 28 57.00 26.85 -36.64
N VAL A 29 56.02 27.64 -37.08
CA VAL A 29 55.77 27.88 -38.50
C VAL A 29 56.60 29.09 -38.95
N ASN A 30 57.51 28.88 -39.90
CA ASN A 30 58.24 29.97 -40.53
C ASN A 30 57.59 30.31 -41.87
N VAL A 31 57.04 31.52 -41.98
CA VAL A 31 56.32 32.00 -43.17
C VAL A 31 57.20 32.10 -44.42
N SER A 32 58.52 32.00 -44.26
CA SER A 32 59.49 31.99 -45.36
C SER A 32 59.74 30.58 -45.92
N ASP A 33 59.17 29.54 -45.30
CA ASP A 33 59.28 28.16 -45.76
C ASP A 33 58.49 27.96 -47.06
N GLU A 34 58.87 26.95 -47.85
CA GLU A 34 58.14 26.59 -49.06
C GLU A 34 56.66 26.30 -48.76
N GLN A 35 55.78 26.72 -49.68
CA GLN A 35 54.33 26.56 -49.53
C GLN A 35 53.92 25.11 -49.22
N ALA A 36 54.64 24.13 -49.78
CA ALA A 36 54.39 22.72 -49.52
C ALA A 36 54.66 22.32 -48.05
N ALA A 37 55.69 22.89 -47.42
CA ALA A 37 56.00 22.66 -46.01
C ALA A 37 54.97 23.33 -45.09
N LEU A 38 54.54 24.55 -45.41
CA LEU A 38 53.48 25.26 -44.68
C LEU A 38 52.15 24.48 -44.72
N LEU A 39 51.80 23.93 -45.89
CA LEU A 39 50.58 23.13 -46.09
C LEU A 39 50.60 21.79 -45.34
N GLN A 40 51.75 21.31 -44.86
CA GLN A 40 51.83 20.12 -44.00
C GLN A 40 51.87 20.48 -42.51
N THR A 41 52.67 21.47 -42.13
CA THR A 41 52.93 21.80 -40.72
C THR A 41 51.71 22.41 -40.04
N VAL A 42 51.02 23.35 -40.69
CA VAL A 42 49.84 24.02 -40.11
C VAL A 42 48.69 23.04 -39.82
N PRO A 43 48.26 22.17 -40.76
CA PRO A 43 47.24 21.17 -40.48
C PRO A 43 47.67 20.14 -39.42
N ALA A 44 48.94 19.73 -39.42
CA ALA A 44 49.46 18.79 -38.43
C ALA A 44 49.42 19.37 -37.01
N ASN A 45 49.81 20.64 -36.84
CA ASN A 45 49.74 21.35 -35.56
C ASN A 45 48.28 21.51 -35.10
N ALA A 46 47.37 21.88 -36.01
CA ALA A 46 45.93 21.98 -35.70
C ALA A 46 45.34 20.63 -35.25
N ALA A 47 45.66 19.55 -35.96
CA ALA A 47 45.21 18.19 -35.60
C ALA A 47 45.76 17.75 -34.24
N LYS A 48 47.04 18.02 -33.97
CA LYS A 48 47.68 17.70 -32.69
C LYS A 48 47.06 18.48 -31.52
N SER A 49 46.84 19.79 -31.69
CA SER A 49 46.20 20.64 -30.68
C SER A 49 44.78 20.17 -30.37
N THR A 50 43.97 19.93 -31.40
CA THR A 50 42.60 19.42 -31.26
C THR A 50 42.57 18.09 -30.52
N THR A 51 43.40 17.13 -30.95
CA THR A 51 43.47 15.80 -30.35
C THR A 51 43.91 15.85 -28.89
N GLY A 52 44.88 16.70 -28.56
CA GLY A 52 45.35 16.90 -27.19
C GLY A 52 44.25 17.43 -26.27
N ARG A 53 43.56 18.50 -26.70
CA ARG A 53 42.48 19.12 -25.91
C ARG A 53 41.30 18.17 -25.68
N VAL A 54 40.89 17.43 -26.70
CA VAL A 54 39.84 16.41 -26.58
C VAL A 54 40.27 15.30 -25.61
N ARG A 55 41.50 14.82 -25.72
CA ARG A 55 42.05 13.80 -24.81
C ARG A 55 42.05 14.27 -23.36
N ASP A 56 42.54 15.48 -23.10
CA ASP A 56 42.63 16.04 -21.76
C ASP A 56 41.24 16.22 -21.13
N TRP A 57 40.27 16.70 -21.92
CA TRP A 57 38.89 16.83 -21.47
C TRP A 57 38.24 15.47 -21.17
N ILE A 58 38.41 14.47 -22.04
CA ILE A 58 37.95 13.10 -21.78
C ILE A 58 38.57 12.54 -20.50
N GLY A 59 39.86 12.81 -20.26
CA GLY A 59 40.56 12.41 -19.04
C GLY A 59 39.94 13.02 -17.78
N ARG A 60 39.66 14.32 -17.79
CA ARG A 60 38.98 15.02 -16.68
C ARG A 60 37.56 14.50 -16.46
N LEU A 61 36.77 14.35 -17.53
CA LEU A 61 35.41 13.84 -17.45
C LEU A 61 35.37 12.42 -16.88
N THR A 62 36.29 11.55 -17.32
CA THR A 62 36.40 10.17 -16.80
C THR A 62 36.71 10.18 -15.30
N LEU A 63 37.64 11.03 -14.86
CA LEU A 63 38.00 11.14 -13.45
C LEU A 63 36.83 11.66 -12.60
N GLU A 64 36.07 12.61 -13.13
CA GLU A 64 34.88 13.17 -12.46
C GLU A 64 33.79 12.12 -12.30
N ILE A 65 33.50 11.36 -13.36
CA ILE A 65 32.56 10.23 -13.35
C ILE A 65 32.98 9.21 -12.29
N SER A 66 34.25 8.79 -12.27
CA SER A 66 34.73 7.82 -11.30
C SER A 66 34.55 8.30 -9.87
N ARG A 67 34.90 9.57 -9.57
CA ARG A 67 34.72 10.14 -8.23
C ARG A 67 33.27 10.22 -7.80
N HIS A 68 32.37 10.58 -8.72
CA HIS A 68 30.92 10.64 -8.45
C HIS A 68 30.39 9.27 -8.04
N TYR A 69 30.67 8.24 -8.83
CA TYR A 69 30.18 6.90 -8.55
C TYR A 69 30.86 6.25 -7.35
N ASP A 70 32.17 6.44 -7.16
CA ASP A 70 32.87 5.95 -5.96
C ASP A 70 32.27 6.55 -4.68
N GLY A 71 31.99 7.85 -4.66
CA GLY A 71 31.34 8.51 -3.54
C GLY A 71 29.93 7.97 -3.27
N TYR A 72 29.13 7.78 -4.32
CA TYR A 72 27.79 7.21 -4.21
C TYR A 72 27.81 5.76 -3.68
N LEU A 73 28.70 4.92 -4.21
CA LEU A 73 28.88 3.53 -3.77
C LEU A 73 29.35 3.45 -2.31
N GLN A 74 30.26 4.32 -1.89
CA GLN A 74 30.68 4.39 -0.48
C GLN A 74 29.53 4.81 0.45
N SER A 75 28.67 5.74 0.02
CA SER A 75 27.49 6.12 0.79
C SER A 75 26.51 4.95 0.93
N LEU A 76 26.25 4.23 -0.16
CA LEU A 76 25.38 3.04 -0.14
C LEU A 76 25.95 1.95 0.78
N LEU A 77 27.26 1.71 0.71
CA LEU A 77 27.93 0.72 1.56
C LEU A 77 27.72 1.03 3.05
N ARG A 78 27.89 2.29 3.46
CA ARG A 78 27.64 2.72 4.85
C ARG A 78 26.18 2.53 5.28
N GLU A 79 25.23 2.79 4.40
CA GLU A 79 23.80 2.59 4.70
C GLU A 79 23.50 1.09 4.90
N VAL A 80 24.06 0.22 4.06
CA VAL A 80 23.94 -1.23 4.18
C VAL A 80 24.59 -1.74 5.48
N GLU A 81 25.77 -1.24 5.84
CA GLU A 81 26.43 -1.59 7.12
C GLU A 81 25.59 -1.17 8.33
N SER A 82 25.01 0.03 8.32
CA SER A 82 24.14 0.51 9.39
C SER A 82 22.87 -0.34 9.53
N LEU A 83 22.25 -0.71 8.42
CA LEU A 83 21.11 -1.61 8.40
C LEU A 83 21.48 -3.00 8.93
N HIS A 84 22.66 -3.52 8.56
CA HIS A 84 23.15 -4.80 9.06
C HIS A 84 23.29 -4.82 10.58
N ILE A 85 23.87 -3.77 11.16
CA ILE A 85 23.97 -3.61 12.63
C ILE A 85 22.58 -3.58 13.27
N THR A 86 21.63 -2.87 12.67
CA THR A 86 20.26 -2.78 13.18
C THR A 86 19.58 -4.15 13.18
N VAL A 87 19.73 -4.92 12.11
CA VAL A 87 19.21 -6.29 12.00
C VAL A 87 19.86 -7.21 13.04
N GLN A 88 21.18 -7.13 13.23
CA GLN A 88 21.88 -7.90 14.27
C GLN A 88 21.36 -7.59 15.68
N ASN A 89 21.15 -6.31 15.99
CA ASN A 89 20.58 -5.89 17.28
C ASN A 89 19.16 -6.41 17.48
N GLN A 90 18.32 -6.37 16.44
CA GLN A 90 16.97 -6.92 16.49
C GLN A 90 17.00 -8.45 16.68
N GLN A 91 17.90 -9.16 15.98
CA GLN A 91 18.06 -10.60 16.15
C GLN A 91 18.47 -10.95 17.59
N ALA A 92 19.41 -10.21 18.18
CA ALA A 92 19.83 -10.41 19.56
C ALA A 92 18.68 -10.19 20.57
N LEU A 93 17.81 -9.21 20.31
CA LEU A 93 16.60 -9.00 21.11
C LEU A 93 15.61 -10.16 20.97
N VAL A 94 15.36 -10.63 19.76
CA VAL A 94 14.50 -11.79 19.51
C VAL A 94 15.03 -13.03 20.24
N ASP A 95 16.34 -13.28 20.18
CA ASP A 95 16.97 -14.41 20.87
C ASP A 95 16.92 -14.27 22.40
N SER A 96 16.96 -13.03 22.91
CA SER A 96 16.76 -12.73 24.33
C SER A 96 15.32 -13.00 24.77
N TYR A 97 14.34 -12.50 24.02
CA TYR A 97 12.93 -12.74 24.31
C TYR A 97 12.57 -14.22 24.22
N LYS A 98 13.09 -14.92 23.21
CA LYS A 98 12.91 -16.37 23.08
C LYS A 98 13.45 -17.11 24.31
N ARG A 99 14.66 -16.78 24.77
CA ARG A 99 15.22 -17.35 26.01
C ARG A 99 14.38 -17.03 27.24
N GLN A 100 13.82 -15.83 27.34
CA GLN A 100 12.91 -15.48 28.44
C GLN A 100 11.62 -16.30 28.39
N VAL A 101 11.04 -16.50 27.21
CA VAL A 101 9.86 -17.35 27.00
C VAL A 101 10.17 -18.80 27.33
N ASP A 102 11.30 -19.33 26.86
CA ASP A 102 11.73 -20.71 27.12
C ASP A 102 12.08 -20.94 28.61
N ALA A 103 12.51 -19.90 29.33
CA ALA A 103 12.82 -19.93 30.76
C ALA A 103 11.60 -19.71 31.66
N LEU A 104 10.43 -19.39 31.10
CA LEU A 104 9.19 -19.44 31.86
C LEU A 104 8.99 -20.88 32.32
N PRO A 105 8.75 -21.12 33.63
CA PRO A 105 8.53 -22.48 34.10
C PRO A 105 7.34 -23.05 33.35
N ALA A 106 7.57 -24.15 32.61
CA ALA A 106 6.48 -25.01 32.20
C ALA A 106 5.75 -25.38 33.49
N SER A 107 4.55 -24.84 33.66
CA SER A 107 3.75 -25.01 34.88
C SER A 107 3.78 -26.48 35.25
N THR A 108 4.51 -26.82 36.32
CA THR A 108 4.37 -28.11 37.01
C THR A 108 3.04 -28.05 37.73
N GLY A 109 1.98 -28.18 36.93
CA GLY A 109 0.60 -28.11 37.32
C GLY A 109 -0.09 -29.36 36.82
N SER A 110 0.02 -30.44 37.60
CA SER A 110 -1.10 -31.36 37.75
C SER A 110 -2.29 -30.54 38.23
N GLY A 111 -3.05 -29.99 37.30
CA GLY A 111 -4.09 -29.01 37.60
C GLY A 111 -4.51 -28.32 36.32
N HIS A 112 -5.51 -28.90 35.66
CA HIS A 112 -6.38 -28.28 34.66
C HIS A 112 -6.23 -26.75 34.57
N SER A 113 -5.29 -26.27 33.75
CA SER A 113 -5.29 -24.89 33.32
C SER A 113 -6.51 -24.73 32.44
N ARG A 114 -7.59 -24.24 33.05
CA ARG A 114 -8.77 -23.76 32.34
C ARG A 114 -8.38 -22.44 31.68
N GLN A 115 -7.57 -22.51 30.62
CA GLN A 115 -7.79 -21.56 29.54
C GLN A 115 -9.27 -21.64 29.19
N PRO A 116 -9.99 -20.51 29.04
CA PRO A 116 -11.35 -20.56 28.54
C PRO A 116 -11.29 -21.32 27.22
N LYS A 117 -11.90 -22.51 27.17
CA LYS A 117 -11.95 -23.31 25.94
C LYS A 117 -12.74 -22.49 24.93
N ILE A 118 -12.04 -21.73 24.09
CA ILE A 118 -12.66 -21.08 22.94
C ILE A 118 -13.14 -22.22 22.07
N GLY A 119 -14.47 -22.34 21.94
CA GLY A 119 -15.07 -23.36 21.08
C GLY A 119 -14.55 -23.22 19.67
N GLU A 120 -14.36 -24.35 18.98
CA GLU A 120 -13.97 -24.30 17.57
C GLU A 120 -14.93 -23.42 16.76
N PRO A 121 -14.42 -22.65 15.78
CA PRO A 121 -15.27 -21.82 14.95
C PRO A 121 -16.33 -22.65 14.23
N PRO A 122 -17.58 -22.17 14.15
CA PRO A 122 -18.64 -22.87 13.45
C PRO A 122 -18.37 -22.90 11.93
N ALA A 123 -19.07 -23.79 11.22
CA ALA A 123 -19.02 -23.81 9.76
C ALA A 123 -19.74 -22.58 9.17
N PHE A 124 -19.27 -22.12 8.01
CA PHE A 124 -19.87 -21.03 7.24
C PHE A 124 -20.25 -21.50 5.84
N LYS A 125 -21.54 -21.42 5.53
CA LYS A 125 -22.18 -21.82 4.28
C LYS A 125 -22.54 -20.61 3.40
N GLY A 126 -22.50 -19.39 3.95
CA GLY A 126 -22.82 -18.16 3.23
C GLY A 126 -24.13 -17.52 3.69
N SER A 127 -24.91 -17.00 2.75
CA SER A 127 -26.15 -16.21 2.99
C SER A 127 -27.31 -16.97 3.64
N GLU A 128 -27.21 -18.29 3.75
CA GLU A 128 -28.23 -19.15 4.36
C GLU A 128 -27.98 -19.38 5.87
N ASP A 129 -26.85 -18.92 6.42
CA ASP A 129 -26.53 -19.09 7.83
C ASP A 129 -27.03 -17.95 8.72
N LYS A 130 -27.26 -18.27 10.01
CA LYS A 130 -27.64 -17.29 11.03
C LYS A 130 -26.49 -16.36 11.44
N THR A 131 -25.25 -16.77 11.20
CA THR A 131 -24.04 -16.05 11.61
C THR A 131 -23.56 -15.15 10.48
N LYS A 132 -23.40 -13.86 10.75
CA LYS A 132 -22.92 -12.91 9.75
C LYS A 132 -21.45 -13.21 9.41
N LEU A 133 -21.02 -12.85 8.19
CA LEU A 133 -19.63 -13.03 7.76
C LEU A 133 -18.65 -12.39 8.76
N GLU A 134 -18.91 -11.17 9.22
CA GLU A 134 -18.05 -10.47 10.18
C GLU A 134 -17.98 -11.18 11.54
N GLU A 135 -19.12 -11.65 12.06
CA GLU A 135 -19.18 -12.42 13.30
C GLU A 135 -18.40 -13.72 13.17
N TRP A 136 -18.53 -14.41 12.04
CA TRP A 136 -17.80 -15.62 11.76
C TRP A 136 -16.28 -15.38 11.64
N LEU A 137 -15.87 -14.31 10.95
CA LEU A 137 -14.45 -13.93 10.84
C LEU A 137 -13.84 -13.58 12.20
N ASN A 138 -14.58 -12.90 13.07
CA ASN A 138 -14.14 -12.60 14.43
C ASN A 138 -13.91 -13.88 15.25
N LEU A 139 -14.78 -14.90 15.11
CA LEU A 139 -14.59 -16.20 15.77
C LEU A 139 -13.35 -16.94 15.25
N ILE A 140 -13.08 -16.86 13.94
CA ILE A 140 -11.88 -17.46 13.35
C ILE A 140 -10.61 -16.78 13.87
N VAL A 141 -10.58 -15.45 13.91
CA VAL A 141 -9.41 -14.69 14.41
C VAL A 141 -9.18 -14.99 15.89
N LEU A 142 -10.24 -14.95 16.71
CA LEU A 142 -10.17 -15.22 18.14
C LEU A 142 -9.64 -16.64 18.43
N TRP A 143 -10.10 -17.64 17.68
CA TRP A 143 -9.59 -19.00 17.82
C TRP A 143 -8.14 -19.13 17.35
N CYS A 144 -7.78 -18.49 16.23
CA CYS A 144 -6.40 -18.49 15.74
C CYS A 144 -5.42 -17.84 16.73
N GLU A 145 -5.83 -16.76 17.40
CA GLU A 145 -5.04 -16.12 18.45
C GLU A 145 -4.87 -17.02 19.68
N HIS A 146 -5.92 -17.74 20.08
CA HIS A 146 -5.87 -18.70 21.18
C HIS A 146 -4.94 -19.89 20.88
N GLU A 147 -5.01 -20.44 19.66
CA GLU A 147 -4.21 -21.60 19.23
C GLU A 147 -2.77 -21.23 18.82
N GLY A 148 -2.37 -19.97 18.93
CA GLY A 148 -1.00 -19.53 18.59
C GLY A 148 -0.71 -19.53 17.08
N VAL A 149 -1.73 -19.35 16.24
CA VAL A 149 -1.59 -19.25 14.78
C VAL A 149 -0.95 -17.91 14.41
N ALA A 150 0.34 -17.95 14.05
CA ALA A 150 1.14 -16.74 13.80
C ALA A 150 1.14 -16.27 12.34
N THR A 151 0.77 -17.12 11.37
CA THR A 151 0.91 -16.80 9.94
C THR A 151 -0.43 -16.66 9.23
N ASP A 152 -0.48 -15.77 8.24
CA ASP A 152 -1.64 -15.58 7.36
C ASP A 152 -2.02 -16.88 6.64
N LYS A 153 -1.03 -17.66 6.19
CA LYS A 153 -1.26 -18.96 5.55
C LYS A 153 -2.03 -19.92 6.47
N GLN A 154 -1.61 -20.05 7.73
CA GLN A 154 -2.30 -20.92 8.69
C GLN A 154 -3.71 -20.41 9.00
N ARG A 155 -3.88 -19.09 9.15
CA ARG A 155 -5.19 -18.47 9.39
C ARG A 155 -6.16 -18.69 8.23
N ILE A 156 -5.68 -18.56 6.98
CA ILE A 156 -6.46 -18.87 5.77
C ILE A 156 -6.84 -20.35 5.73
N VAL A 157 -5.92 -21.27 6.02
CA VAL A 157 -6.21 -22.71 6.04
C VAL A 157 -7.28 -23.06 7.09
N THR A 158 -7.21 -22.46 8.28
CA THR A 158 -8.24 -22.62 9.32
C THR A 158 -9.60 -22.15 8.80
N ALA A 159 -9.67 -20.97 8.20
CA ALA A 159 -10.92 -20.44 7.64
C ALA A 159 -11.48 -21.34 6.53
N LEU A 160 -10.63 -21.80 5.60
CA LEU A 160 -11.02 -22.73 4.53
C LEU A 160 -11.61 -24.03 5.11
N SER A 161 -11.01 -24.60 6.17
CA SER A 161 -11.52 -25.83 6.79
C SER A 161 -12.95 -25.70 7.34
N LYS A 162 -13.39 -24.47 7.60
CA LYS A 162 -14.71 -24.15 8.15
C LYS A 162 -15.69 -23.65 7.08
N LEU A 163 -15.27 -23.50 5.81
CA LEU A 163 -16.19 -23.18 4.71
C LEU A 163 -16.93 -24.43 4.23
N GLN A 164 -18.24 -24.30 4.02
CA GLN A 164 -19.11 -25.35 3.51
C GLN A 164 -20.04 -24.81 2.41
N GLY A 165 -20.71 -25.72 1.69
CA GLY A 165 -21.78 -25.36 0.75
C GLY A 165 -21.35 -24.30 -0.31
N PRO A 166 -22.20 -23.29 -0.58
CA PRO A 166 -21.89 -22.24 -1.55
C PRO A 166 -20.59 -21.48 -1.28
N ALA A 167 -20.28 -21.18 0.00
CA ALA A 167 -19.05 -20.48 0.36
C ALA A 167 -17.78 -21.29 0.05
N HIS A 168 -17.84 -22.62 0.23
CA HIS A 168 -16.77 -23.53 -0.18
C HIS A 168 -16.56 -23.52 -1.70
N GLN A 169 -17.66 -23.56 -2.47
CA GLN A 169 -17.59 -23.54 -3.93
C GLN A 169 -17.02 -22.22 -4.47
N TYR A 170 -17.37 -21.09 -3.84
CA TYR A 170 -16.84 -19.79 -4.22
C TYR A 170 -15.34 -19.69 -4.00
N MET A 171 -14.85 -20.17 -2.85
CA MET A 171 -13.43 -20.16 -2.51
C MET A 171 -12.60 -21.30 -3.13
N LYS A 172 -13.12 -21.98 -4.18
CA LYS A 172 -12.47 -23.13 -4.81
C LYS A 172 -11.04 -22.84 -5.28
N SER A 173 -10.75 -21.62 -5.70
CA SER A 173 -9.41 -21.17 -6.13
C SER A 173 -8.34 -21.35 -5.05
N TYR A 174 -8.68 -21.11 -3.79
CA TYR A 174 -7.77 -21.26 -2.65
C TYR A 174 -7.43 -22.72 -2.36
N TYR A 175 -8.40 -23.64 -2.51
CA TYR A 175 -8.13 -25.08 -2.37
C TYR A 175 -7.21 -25.62 -3.46
N VAL A 176 -7.31 -25.09 -4.68
CA VAL A 176 -6.40 -25.43 -5.78
C VAL A 176 -4.99 -24.91 -5.46
N LYS A 177 -4.85 -23.64 -5.06
CA LYS A 177 -3.55 -23.07 -4.65
C LYS A 177 -2.91 -23.87 -3.50
N MET A 178 -3.71 -24.27 -2.52
CA MET A 178 -3.24 -25.08 -1.39
C MET A 178 -2.72 -26.45 -1.84
N ARG A 179 -3.45 -27.14 -2.74
CA ARG A 179 -3.03 -28.44 -3.29
C ARG A 179 -1.75 -28.36 -4.11
N GLU A 180 -1.59 -27.27 -4.86
CA GLU A 180 -0.41 -27.01 -5.69
C GLU A 180 0.78 -26.45 -4.89
N GLY A 181 0.64 -26.28 -3.56
CA GLY A 181 1.68 -25.72 -2.71
C GLY A 181 2.00 -24.25 -2.98
N LYS A 182 1.12 -23.54 -3.69
CA LYS A 182 1.27 -22.12 -4.04
C LYS A 182 0.97 -21.24 -2.84
N ASP A 183 1.48 -20.01 -2.91
CA ASP A 183 1.16 -18.99 -1.92
C ASP A 183 -0.35 -18.68 -1.92
N LEU A 184 -0.92 -18.61 -0.71
CA LEU A 184 -2.32 -18.26 -0.48
C LEU A 184 -2.51 -16.74 -0.35
N GLY A 185 -1.43 -15.98 -0.21
CA GLY A 185 -1.46 -14.54 -0.03
C GLY A 185 -1.77 -14.14 1.41
N THR A 186 -2.26 -12.92 1.57
CA THR A 186 -2.50 -12.32 2.90
C THR A 186 -3.91 -12.61 3.42
N TRP A 187 -4.06 -12.64 4.73
CA TRP A 187 -5.36 -12.78 5.39
C TRP A 187 -6.33 -11.69 4.95
N LYS A 188 -5.84 -10.46 4.80
CA LYS A 188 -6.62 -9.31 4.33
C LYS A 188 -7.21 -9.53 2.94
N ALA A 189 -6.43 -10.07 2.00
CA ALA A 189 -6.91 -10.34 0.65
C ALA A 189 -7.98 -11.43 0.63
N PHE A 190 -7.78 -12.50 1.40
CA PHE A 190 -8.75 -13.58 1.57
C PHE A 190 -10.09 -13.07 2.13
N VAL A 191 -10.05 -12.24 3.17
CA VAL A 191 -11.25 -11.61 3.76
C VAL A 191 -11.97 -10.72 2.74
N ALA A 192 -11.22 -9.91 1.98
CA ALA A 192 -11.81 -9.03 0.96
C ALA A 192 -12.55 -9.83 -0.13
N GLU A 193 -11.99 -10.96 -0.57
CA GLU A 193 -12.61 -11.82 -1.57
C GLU A 193 -13.89 -12.48 -1.03
N LEU A 194 -13.90 -12.93 0.24
CA LEU A 194 -15.10 -13.46 0.93
C LEU A 194 -16.18 -12.38 1.09
N ALA A 195 -15.77 -11.16 1.43
CA ALA A 195 -16.64 -10.01 1.60
C ALA A 195 -17.27 -9.53 0.29
N GLN A 196 -16.67 -9.83 -0.87
CA GLN A 196 -17.22 -9.45 -2.16
C GLN A 196 -18.59 -10.09 -2.44
N ILE A 197 -18.82 -11.32 -1.96
CA ILE A 197 -20.12 -11.99 -2.09
C ILE A 197 -20.94 -11.90 -0.81
N TYR A 198 -20.30 -12.12 0.35
CA TYR A 198 -21.01 -12.26 1.62
C TYR A 198 -20.89 -11.06 2.55
N GLY A 199 -20.11 -10.04 2.17
CA GLY A 199 -19.90 -8.81 2.96
C GLY A 199 -20.79 -7.64 2.55
N GLN A 200 -21.39 -7.64 1.34
CA GLN A 200 -22.18 -6.50 0.85
C GLN A 200 -23.68 -6.77 0.64
N HIS A 201 -24.14 -8.01 0.69
CA HIS A 201 -25.55 -8.32 0.40
C HIS A 201 -26.49 -8.08 1.59
N ASN A 202 -26.00 -8.01 2.83
CA ASN A 202 -26.88 -8.00 4.01
C ASN A 202 -27.18 -6.63 4.60
N ASP A 203 -26.27 -5.66 4.53
CA ASP A 203 -26.54 -4.32 5.07
C ASP A 203 -27.44 -3.52 4.13
N LYS A 204 -27.26 -3.65 2.81
CA LYS A 204 -28.13 -2.99 1.82
C LYS A 204 -29.52 -3.59 1.77
N GLU A 205 -29.65 -4.92 1.71
CA GLU A 205 -30.95 -5.59 1.66
C GLU A 205 -31.68 -5.50 3.02
N GLY A 206 -30.93 -5.58 4.12
CA GLY A 206 -31.44 -5.35 5.47
C GLY A 206 -31.93 -3.92 5.65
N ALA A 207 -31.13 -2.93 5.25
CA ALA A 207 -31.54 -1.53 5.30
C ALA A 207 -32.70 -1.23 4.36
N LYS A 208 -32.76 -1.85 3.17
CA LYS A 208 -33.91 -1.72 2.24
C LYS A 208 -35.18 -2.31 2.85
N LYS A 209 -35.12 -3.48 3.46
CA LYS A 209 -36.28 -4.08 4.16
C LYS A 209 -36.71 -3.24 5.35
N GLU A 210 -35.77 -2.74 6.13
CA GLU A 210 -36.05 -1.97 7.34
C GLU A 210 -36.59 -0.57 7.03
N ILE A 211 -36.02 0.14 6.05
CA ILE A 211 -36.55 1.45 5.62
C ILE A 211 -37.91 1.31 4.94
N THR A 212 -38.13 0.22 4.19
CA THR A 212 -39.45 -0.09 3.61
C THR A 212 -40.47 -0.40 4.71
N ALA A 213 -40.07 -1.10 5.78
CA ALA A 213 -40.93 -1.30 6.94
C ALA A 213 -41.27 0.02 7.65
N LEU A 214 -40.34 0.98 7.70
CA LEU A 214 -40.59 2.34 8.20
C LEU A 214 -41.53 3.15 7.29
N PHE A 215 -41.48 2.94 5.95
CA PHE A 215 -42.46 3.54 5.04
C PHE A 215 -43.90 3.09 5.34
N ILE A 216 -44.07 1.81 5.72
CA ILE A 216 -45.38 1.19 5.93
C ILE A 216 -45.88 1.41 7.36
N ASN A 217 -45.01 1.23 8.36
CA ASN A 217 -45.37 1.34 9.78
C ASN A 217 -44.90 2.67 10.38
N LYS A 218 -45.85 3.60 10.52
CA LYS A 218 -45.63 4.98 10.97
C LYS A 218 -45.91 5.18 12.47
N ASP A 219 -46.15 4.10 13.22
CA ASP A 219 -46.44 4.17 14.67
C ASP A 219 -45.28 4.76 15.46
N LEU A 220 -44.04 4.43 15.06
CA LEU A 220 -42.84 4.97 15.71
C LEU A 220 -42.70 6.47 15.45
N ALA A 221 -43.03 6.96 14.25
CA ALA A 221 -43.02 8.39 13.94
C ALA A 221 -44.05 9.17 14.77
N SER A 222 -45.21 8.56 15.04
CA SER A 222 -46.27 9.17 15.86
C SER A 222 -45.94 9.19 17.36
N LYS A 223 -45.06 8.30 17.84
CA LYS A 223 -44.66 8.18 19.25
C LYS A 223 -43.38 8.96 19.58
N ASP A 224 -42.39 8.90 18.68
CA ASP A 224 -41.07 9.52 18.85
C ASP A 224 -40.47 9.82 17.47
N PHE A 225 -40.83 10.97 16.92
CA PHE A 225 -40.41 11.39 15.58
C PHE A 225 -38.89 11.54 15.46
N VAL A 226 -38.18 11.95 16.51
CA VAL A 226 -36.72 12.14 16.48
C VAL A 226 -36.01 10.80 16.30
N LYS A 227 -36.37 9.78 17.08
CA LYS A 227 -35.81 8.44 16.92
C LYS A 227 -36.19 7.81 15.59
N TYR A 228 -37.39 8.09 15.09
CA TYR A 228 -37.79 7.67 13.76
C TYR A 228 -36.90 8.31 12.69
N ALA A 229 -36.67 9.62 12.74
CA ALA A 229 -35.88 10.36 11.75
C ALA A 229 -34.40 9.96 11.77
N GLU A 230 -33.80 9.73 12.95
CA GLU A 230 -32.43 9.23 13.08
C GLU A 230 -32.27 7.85 12.44
N ARG A 231 -33.16 6.92 12.79
CA ARG A 231 -33.15 5.56 12.22
C ARG A 231 -33.38 5.59 10.71
N PHE A 232 -34.29 6.43 10.25
CA PHE A 232 -34.58 6.64 8.83
C PHE A 232 -33.37 7.20 8.07
N HIS A 233 -32.68 8.21 8.63
CA HIS A 233 -31.49 8.81 8.03
C HIS A 233 -30.33 7.82 7.95
N THR A 234 -30.05 7.08 9.05
CA THR A 234 -28.99 6.07 9.08
C THR A 234 -29.25 4.96 8.06
N LEU A 235 -30.48 4.47 7.94
CA LEU A 235 -30.83 3.44 6.96
C LEU A 235 -30.83 3.98 5.52
N GLY A 236 -31.29 5.23 5.32
CA GLY A 236 -31.30 5.89 4.01
C GLY A 236 -29.92 5.91 3.35
N HIS A 237 -28.87 6.22 4.13
CA HIS A 237 -27.48 6.23 3.69
C HIS A 237 -26.99 4.89 3.12
N PHE A 238 -27.60 3.76 3.50
CA PHE A 238 -27.23 2.43 3.04
C PHE A 238 -28.07 1.90 1.87
N THR A 239 -29.09 2.63 1.40
CA THR A 239 -30.16 2.04 0.57
C THR A 239 -30.15 2.39 -0.92
N GLU A 240 -29.25 3.25 -1.41
CA GLU A 240 -29.20 3.73 -2.81
C GLU A 240 -30.54 4.32 -3.32
N TYR A 241 -31.51 4.55 -2.44
CA TYR A 241 -32.74 5.24 -2.80
C TYR A 241 -32.42 6.70 -3.16
N ASP A 242 -33.16 7.23 -4.12
CA ASP A 242 -33.06 8.63 -4.49
C ASP A 242 -33.43 9.51 -3.30
N ASP A 243 -32.61 10.55 -3.04
CA ASP A 243 -32.82 11.46 -1.92
C ASP A 243 -34.21 12.11 -1.97
N SER A 244 -34.76 12.36 -3.17
CA SER A 244 -36.10 12.92 -3.33
C SER A 244 -37.18 11.98 -2.80
N LEU A 245 -37.04 10.68 -3.07
CA LEU A 245 -37.96 9.65 -2.57
C LEU A 245 -37.89 9.55 -1.02
N LEU A 246 -36.69 9.62 -0.46
CA LEU A 246 -36.48 9.58 1.00
C LEU A 246 -37.07 10.81 1.67
N ILE A 247 -36.89 12.00 1.07
CA ILE A 247 -37.46 13.26 1.55
C ILE A 247 -38.98 13.24 1.48
N ASP A 248 -39.57 12.75 0.39
CA ASP A 248 -41.02 12.64 0.24
C ASP A 248 -41.63 11.73 1.30
N LYS A 249 -40.99 10.57 1.56
CA LYS A 249 -41.45 9.62 2.59
C LYS A 249 -41.29 10.17 4.00
N LEU A 250 -40.24 10.95 4.27
CA LEU A 250 -40.06 11.62 5.56
C LEU A 250 -41.11 12.73 5.77
N ARG A 251 -41.46 13.49 4.72
CA ARG A 251 -42.49 14.55 4.77
C ARG A 251 -43.87 14.04 5.16
N GLU A 252 -44.21 12.81 4.77
CA GLU A 252 -45.50 12.17 5.12
C GLU A 252 -45.70 11.96 6.63
N VAL A 253 -44.65 12.01 7.44
CA VAL A 253 -44.68 11.67 8.88
C VAL A 253 -44.21 12.80 9.79
N ILE A 254 -43.93 13.99 9.25
CA ILE A 254 -43.56 15.18 10.03
C ILE A 254 -44.76 15.62 10.90
N PRO A 255 -44.57 15.78 12.22
CA PRO A 255 -45.60 16.30 13.12
C PRO A 255 -46.08 17.70 12.70
N ARG A 256 -47.39 17.96 12.80
CA ARG A 256 -48.02 19.23 12.34
C ARG A 256 -47.45 20.48 13.04
N ASP A 257 -47.02 20.34 14.28
CA ASP A 257 -46.37 21.37 15.09
C ASP A 257 -44.96 21.74 14.58
N MET A 258 -44.28 20.82 13.89
CA MET A 258 -43.03 21.10 13.18
C MET A 258 -43.26 21.64 11.77
N GLN A 259 -44.31 21.16 11.07
CA GLN A 259 -44.72 21.67 9.75
C GLN A 259 -45.10 23.16 9.79
N ASN A 260 -45.72 23.61 10.89
CA ASN A 260 -46.17 24.99 11.04
C ASN A 260 -45.09 25.98 11.54
N ARG A 261 -43.85 25.54 11.76
CA ARG A 261 -42.72 26.44 12.11
C ARG A 261 -42.02 27.06 10.89
N HIS A 262 -42.53 26.83 9.68
CA HIS A 262 -42.12 27.56 8.48
C HIS A 262 -43.27 28.44 7.95
N PRO A 263 -43.35 29.73 8.36
CA PRO A 263 -43.95 30.75 7.53
C PRO A 263 -42.85 31.38 6.64
N LEU A 264 -43.02 31.19 5.33
CA LEU A 264 -42.67 32.10 4.21
C LEU A 264 -41.54 33.11 4.41
N SER A 265 -40.45 32.93 3.67
CA SER A 265 -39.65 34.05 3.16
C SER A 265 -39.41 33.92 1.66
N GLU A 266 -40.48 34.03 0.87
CA GLU A 266 -40.40 34.49 -0.52
C GLU A 266 -41.48 35.54 -0.76
N SER A 267 -41.00 36.80 -0.79
CA SER A 267 -41.46 37.96 -1.57
C SER A 267 -42.94 38.33 -1.66
N MET A 268 -43.29 39.47 -1.08
CA MET A 268 -43.58 40.68 -1.87
C MET A 268 -42.65 41.81 -1.40
#